data_AF-A0A7W9Z119-F1
#
_entry.id   AF-A0A7W9Z119-F1
#
_cell.length_a   1.000
_cell.length_b   1.000
_cell.length_c   1.000
_cell.angle_alpha   90.00
_cell.angle_beta   90.00
_cell.angle_gamma   90.00
#
_symmetry.space_group_name_H-M   'P 1'
#
loop_
_entity.id
_entity.type
_entity.pdbx_description
1 polymer ?
#
loop_
_entity_poly.entity_id
_entity_poly.type
_entity_poly.pdbx_seq_one_letter_code
_entity_poly.pdbx_strand_id
1 'polypeptide(L)'
;RRRCQAGLNKGEAAHKLKRAVFFHERGEIRDRSFESQAFRASGLNLVVSAIVHWNTVYLDRAITQLKRAGRDIPDTLSKHISPLSWEHINLTGIYTWDAEHQMPEGFRSLRLPARLRDAA
;
A
#
# COMPACT_ATOMS: atom_id res chain seq x y z
N ARG A 1 -21.13 -18.62 0.58
CA ARG A 1 -21.20 -17.44 1.47
C ARG A 1 -19.82 -16.77 1.75
N ARG A 2 -18.73 -17.49 2.09
CA ARG A 2 -17.40 -16.87 2.36
C ARG A 2 -16.78 -16.06 1.20
N ARG A 3 -16.95 -16.48 -0.06
CA ARG A 3 -16.44 -15.76 -1.24
C ARG A 3 -17.06 -14.38 -1.44
N CYS A 4 -18.36 -14.23 -1.18
CA CYS A 4 -19.06 -12.95 -1.26
C CYS A 4 -18.54 -11.98 -0.19
N GLN A 5 -18.36 -12.45 1.05
CA GLN A 5 -17.80 -11.65 2.15
C GLN A 5 -16.35 -11.20 1.87
N ALA A 6 -15.52 -12.09 1.30
CA ALA A 6 -14.16 -11.73 0.92
C ALA A 6 -14.11 -10.69 -0.19
N GLY A 7 -15.05 -10.73 -1.15
CA GLY A 7 -15.22 -9.69 -2.16
C GLY A 7 -15.67 -8.36 -1.56
N LEU A 8 -16.62 -8.39 -0.62
CA LEU A 8 -17.10 -7.22 0.12
C LEU A 8 -16.00 -6.59 0.97
N ASN A 9 -15.22 -7.39 1.72
CA ASN A 9 -14.09 -6.90 2.52
C ASN A 9 -13.01 -6.26 1.65
N LYS A 10 -12.75 -6.80 0.45
CA LYS A 10 -11.82 -6.20 -0.52
C LYS A 10 -12.36 -4.87 -1.04
N GLY A 11 -13.65 -4.81 -1.38
CA GLY A 11 -14.31 -3.57 -1.81
C GLY A 11 -14.29 -2.50 -0.73
N GLU A 12 -14.61 -2.87 0.51
CA GLU A 12 -14.60 -1.96 1.66
C GLU A 12 -13.18 -1.44 1.96
N ALA A 13 -12.17 -2.31 1.92
CA ALA A 13 -10.77 -1.90 2.09
C ALA A 13 -10.30 -0.96 0.96
N ALA A 14 -10.70 -1.22 -0.29
CA ALA A 14 -10.39 -0.35 -1.42
C ALA A 14 -11.09 1.00 -1.30
N HIS A 15 -12.35 1.03 -0.85
CA HIS A 15 -13.08 2.27 -0.58
C HIS A 15 -12.46 3.06 0.59
N LYS A 16 -12.05 2.38 1.67
CA LYS A 16 -11.35 3.03 2.78
C LYS A 16 -10.01 3.63 2.35
N LEU A 17 -9.22 2.90 1.53
CA LEU A 17 -7.98 3.41 0.95
C LEU A 17 -8.24 4.65 0.08
N LYS A 18 -9.21 4.58 -0.83
CA LYS A 18 -9.61 5.71 -1.68
C LYS A 18 -10.00 6.93 -0.85
N ARG A 19 -10.77 6.74 0.23
CA ARG A 19 -11.14 7.84 1.15
C ARG A 19 -9.96 8.41 1.93
N ALA A 20 -9.02 7.56 2.35
CA ALA A 20 -7.83 8.02 3.05
C ALA A 20 -6.91 8.85 2.14
N VAL A 21 -6.76 8.45 0.87
CA VAL A 21 -6.01 9.20 -0.14
C VAL A 21 -6.74 10.49 -0.52
N PHE A 22 -8.06 10.43 -0.68
CA PHE A 22 -8.91 11.56 -1.05
C PHE A 22 -9.40 12.33 0.18
N PHE A 23 -8.46 12.85 0.98
CA PHE A 23 -8.75 13.51 2.26
C PHE A 23 -9.29 14.95 2.11
N HIS A 24 -8.88 15.67 1.05
CA HIS A 24 -9.39 17.02 0.79
C HIS A 24 -10.84 16.98 0.25
N GLU A 25 -11.65 17.98 0.61
CA GLU A 25 -13.09 18.08 0.32
C GLU A 25 -13.97 16.95 0.91
N ARG A 26 -13.58 16.37 2.06
CA ARG A 26 -14.33 15.28 2.74
C ARG A 26 -14.48 13.99 1.93
N GLY A 27 -13.71 13.82 0.86
CA GLY A 27 -13.84 12.68 -0.03
C GLY A 27 -14.92 12.84 -1.11
N GLU A 28 -15.48 14.04 -1.29
CA GLU A 28 -16.50 14.34 -2.31
C GLU A 28 -15.89 15.09 -3.49
N ILE A 29 -16.17 14.62 -4.71
CA ILE A 29 -15.78 15.34 -5.94
C ILE A 29 -16.92 16.32 -6.26
N ARG A 30 -16.78 17.60 -5.88
CA ARG A 30 -17.78 18.66 -6.10
C ARG A 30 -17.52 19.55 -7.32
N ASP A 31 -16.89 19.04 -8.37
CA ASP A 31 -16.68 19.84 -9.57
C ASP A 31 -17.98 20.04 -10.33
N ARG A 32 -18.12 21.24 -10.91
CA ARG A 32 -19.27 21.61 -11.72
C ARG A 32 -19.35 20.87 -13.06
N SER A 33 -18.22 20.39 -13.62
CA SER A 33 -18.18 19.70 -14.90
C SER A 33 -17.83 18.22 -14.75
N PHE A 34 -18.44 17.39 -15.60
CA PHE A 34 -18.17 15.95 -15.65
C PHE A 34 -16.70 15.64 -15.96
N GLU A 35 -16.06 16.42 -16.82
CA GLU A 35 -14.66 16.26 -17.21
C GLU A 35 -13.71 16.47 -16.03
N SER A 36 -13.93 17.50 -15.21
CA SER A 36 -13.13 17.74 -14.01
C SER A 36 -13.32 16.62 -12.97
N GLN A 37 -14.54 16.09 -12.84
CA GLN A 37 -14.80 14.93 -11.98
C GLN A 37 -14.04 13.69 -12.48
N ALA A 38 -14.07 13.42 -13.78
CA ALA A 38 -13.36 12.30 -14.40
C ALA A 38 -11.84 12.43 -14.23
N PHE A 39 -11.29 13.63 -14.40
CA PHE A 39 -9.86 13.89 -14.21
C PHE A 39 -9.43 13.64 -12.76
N ARG A 40 -10.18 14.13 -11.77
CA ARG A 40 -9.90 13.89 -10.34
C ARG A 40 -10.05 12.41 -9.97
N ALA A 41 -11.09 11.74 -10.46
CA ALA A 41 -11.27 10.30 -10.23
C ALA A 41 -10.13 9.47 -10.85
N SER A 42 -9.65 9.85 -12.03
CA SER A 42 -8.51 9.22 -12.70
C SER A 42 -7.23 9.39 -11.87
N GLY A 43 -6.93 10.62 -11.42
CA GLY A 43 -5.79 10.89 -10.54
C GLY A 43 -5.83 10.11 -9.23
N LEU A 44 -7.01 10.02 -8.59
CA LEU A 44 -7.19 9.21 -7.39
C LEU A 44 -6.92 7.73 -7.66
N ASN A 45 -7.45 7.18 -8.75
CA ASN A 45 -7.21 5.79 -9.12
C ASN A 45 -5.72 5.52 -9.42
N LEU A 46 -5.02 6.49 -10.01
CA LEU A 46 -3.58 6.38 -10.26
C LEU A 46 -2.79 6.27 -8.95
N VAL A 47 -3.05 7.16 -7.99
CA VAL A 47 -2.36 7.15 -6.68
C VAL A 47 -2.68 5.87 -5.91
N VAL A 48 -3.93 5.44 -5.89
CA VAL A 48 -4.33 4.19 -5.25
C VAL A 48 -3.65 2.98 -5.88
N SER A 49 -3.57 2.95 -7.22
CA SER A 49 -2.87 1.88 -7.94
C SER A 49 -1.38 1.87 -7.62
N ALA A 50 -0.74 3.04 -7.51
CA ALA A 50 0.66 3.17 -7.11
C ALA A 50 0.90 2.64 -5.69
N ILE A 51 0.02 2.95 -4.74
CA ILE A 51 0.08 2.43 -3.36
C ILE A 51 -0.06 0.90 -3.35
N VAL A 52 -1.03 0.36 -4.07
CA VAL A 52 -1.26 -1.10 -4.16
C VAL A 52 -0.06 -1.80 -4.78
N HIS A 53 0.50 -1.22 -5.85
CA HIS A 53 1.70 -1.74 -6.49
C HIS A 53 2.90 -1.75 -5.53
N TRP A 54 3.16 -0.63 -4.85
CA TRP A 54 4.20 -0.52 -3.85
C TRP A 54 4.03 -1.57 -2.74
N ASN A 55 2.84 -1.69 -2.16
CA ASN A 55 2.56 -2.67 -1.12
C ASN A 55 2.78 -4.10 -1.60
N THR A 56 2.36 -4.43 -2.83
CA THR A 56 2.53 -5.77 -3.40
C THR A 56 4.01 -6.14 -3.50
N VAL A 57 4.82 -5.24 -4.03
CA VAL A 57 6.28 -5.43 -4.17
C VAL A 57 6.97 -5.55 -2.81
N TYR A 58 6.64 -4.70 -1.85
CA TYR A 58 7.30 -4.71 -0.54
C TYR A 58 6.85 -5.86 0.36
N LEU A 59 5.60 -6.32 0.24
CA LEU A 59 5.14 -7.52 0.93
C LEU A 59 5.90 -8.76 0.46
N ASP A 60 6.11 -8.90 -0.85
CA ASP A 60 6.90 -10.00 -1.40
C ASP A 60 8.36 -9.97 -0.92
N ARG A 61 8.99 -8.78 -0.95
CA ARG A 61 10.35 -8.58 -0.39
C ARG A 61 10.40 -8.92 1.10
N ALA A 62 9.41 -8.48 1.88
CA ALA A 62 9.35 -8.75 3.32
C ALA A 62 9.20 -10.25 3.62
N ILE A 63 8.33 -10.96 2.89
CA ILE A 63 8.15 -12.41 3.02
C ILE A 63 9.45 -13.14 2.65
N THR A 64 10.09 -12.76 1.54
CA THR A 64 11.36 -13.33 1.11
C THR A 64 12.44 -13.16 2.17
N GLN A 65 12.56 -11.96 2.75
CA GLN A 65 13.52 -11.70 3.83
C GLN A 65 13.22 -12.51 5.09
N LEU A 66 11.94 -12.63 5.48
CA LEU A 66 11.55 -13.44 6.65
C LEU A 66 11.89 -14.93 6.45
N LYS A 67 11.65 -15.47 5.25
CA LYS A 67 12.04 -16.84 4.91
C LYS A 67 13.56 -17.04 4.96
N ARG A 68 14.34 -16.08 4.42
CA ARG A 68 15.80 -16.09 4.52
C ARG A 68 16.29 -16.07 5.97
N ALA A 69 15.59 -15.37 6.86
CA ALA A 69 15.85 -15.36 8.30
C ALA A 69 15.37 -16.63 9.03
N GLY A 70 15.00 -17.70 8.32
CA GLY A 70 14.62 -18.99 8.89
C GLY A 70 13.17 -19.10 9.37
N ARG A 71 12.30 -18.13 9.02
CA ARG A 71 10.86 -18.24 9.34
C ARG A 71 10.18 -19.15 8.33
N ASP A 72 9.56 -20.21 8.82
CA ASP A 72 8.66 -21.03 8.01
C ASP A 72 7.35 -20.28 7.74
N ILE A 73 7.18 -19.83 6.49
CA ILE A 73 6.00 -19.10 6.02
C ILE A 73 5.45 -19.86 4.81
N PRO A 74 4.33 -20.59 4.97
CA PRO A 74 3.68 -21.28 3.87
C PRO A 74 3.27 -20.32 2.75
N ASP A 75 3.56 -20.69 1.50
CA ASP A 75 3.18 -19.89 0.30
C ASP A 75 1.68 -19.67 0.18
N THR A 76 0.88 -20.56 0.77
CA THR A 76 -0.57 -20.46 0.82
C THR A 76 -1.06 -19.23 1.58
N LEU A 77 -0.29 -18.73 2.55
CA LEU A 77 -0.65 -17.54 3.35
C LEU A 77 -0.58 -16.25 2.54
N SER A 78 0.31 -16.17 1.55
CA SER A 78 0.47 -14.98 0.70
C SER A 78 -0.85 -14.53 0.05
N LYS A 79 -1.71 -15.51 -0.33
CA LYS A 79 -3.01 -15.29 -0.96
C LYS A 79 -4.04 -14.62 -0.04
N HIS A 80 -3.77 -14.60 1.26
CA HIS A 80 -4.65 -14.03 2.29
C HIS A 80 -4.20 -12.63 2.73
N ILE A 81 -3.04 -12.14 2.25
CA ILE A 81 -2.55 -10.80 2.57
C ILE A 81 -3.17 -9.80 1.60
N SER A 82 -3.69 -8.70 2.14
CA SER A 82 -4.25 -7.62 1.34
C SER A 82 -3.19 -6.54 1.08
N PRO A 83 -2.92 -6.17 -0.19
CA PRO A 83 -2.04 -5.05 -0.51
C PRO A 83 -2.71 -3.68 -0.30
N LEU A 84 -3.92 -3.65 0.28
CA LEU A 84 -4.72 -2.44 0.42
C LEU A 84 -4.43 -1.66 1.72
N SER A 85 -3.55 -2.11 2.63
CA SER A 85 -3.25 -1.33 3.84
C SER A 85 -2.49 -0.03 3.54
N TRP A 86 -2.80 1.06 4.25
CA TRP A 86 -2.12 2.35 4.08
C TRP A 86 -1.63 2.98 5.39
N GLU A 87 -1.83 2.34 6.54
CA GLU A 87 -1.44 2.88 7.85
C GLU A 87 0.08 3.13 7.95
N HIS A 88 0.89 2.41 7.17
CA HIS A 88 2.34 2.59 7.11
C HIS A 88 2.80 3.67 6.14
N ILE A 89 1.87 4.34 5.43
CA ILE A 89 2.12 5.38 4.44
C ILE A 89 1.66 6.72 5.01
N ASN A 90 2.54 7.71 5.02
CA ASN A 90 2.14 9.08 5.33
C ASN A 90 1.39 9.66 4.11
N LEU A 91 0.07 9.79 4.21
CA LEU A 91 -0.77 10.37 3.15
C LEU A 91 -0.94 11.89 3.31
N THR A 92 -0.79 12.39 4.54
CA THR A 92 -1.03 13.79 4.91
C THR A 92 0.01 14.23 5.92
N GLY A 93 0.92 15.12 5.51
CA GLY A 93 1.96 15.60 6.39
C GLY A 93 3.13 16.20 5.60
N ILE A 94 4.24 16.38 6.29
CA ILE A 94 5.46 16.92 5.72
C ILE A 94 6.26 15.76 5.12
N TYR A 95 6.67 15.91 3.86
CA TYR A 95 7.50 14.95 3.15
C TYR A 95 8.92 15.49 3.07
N THR A 96 9.87 14.75 3.61
CA THR A 96 11.30 15.03 3.46
C THR A 96 11.88 14.07 2.44
N TRP A 97 12.48 14.63 1.39
CA TRP A 97 13.14 13.86 0.33
C TRP A 97 14.64 14.00 0.54
N ASP A 98 15.27 12.99 1.15
CA ASP A 98 16.73 12.92 1.18
C ASP A 98 17.21 12.41 -0.18
N ALA A 99 17.88 13.28 -0.94
CA ALA A 99 18.44 12.95 -2.24
C ALA A 99 19.51 11.84 -2.18
N GLU A 100 20.05 11.57 -0.99
CA GLU A 100 21.11 10.58 -0.75
C GLU A 100 20.61 9.16 -0.40
N HIS A 101 19.30 8.89 -0.45
CA HIS A 101 18.82 7.51 -0.29
C HIS A 101 19.26 6.66 -1.50
N GLN A 102 20.48 6.13 -1.42
CA GLN A 102 20.95 5.10 -2.33
C GLN A 102 19.98 3.94 -2.25
N MET A 103 19.35 3.65 -3.38
CA MET A 103 18.53 2.47 -3.59
C MET A 103 19.41 1.45 -4.33
N PRO A 104 20.25 0.67 -3.63
CA PRO A 104 21.24 -0.21 -4.26
C PRO A 104 20.63 -1.19 -5.27
N GLU A 105 19.35 -1.53 -5.11
CA GLU A 105 18.58 -2.39 -6.04
C GLU A 105 17.36 -1.69 -6.65
N GLY A 106 17.25 -0.36 -6.55
CA GLY A 106 16.03 0.37 -6.93
C GLY A 106 14.88 0.27 -5.93
N PHE A 107 15.14 -0.27 -4.72
CA PHE A 107 14.18 -0.35 -3.63
C PHE A 107 14.73 0.30 -2.35
N ARG A 108 13.81 0.81 -1.54
CA ARG A 108 14.06 1.23 -0.16
C ARG A 108 14.37 0.00 0.70
N SER A 109 15.31 0.12 1.61
CA SER A 109 15.61 -0.92 2.60
C SER A 109 14.39 -1.26 3.46
N LEU A 110 14.23 -2.54 3.79
CA LEU A 110 13.15 -3.00 4.66
C LEU A 110 13.36 -2.48 6.09
N ARG A 111 12.27 -2.06 6.75
CA ARG A 111 12.30 -1.72 8.17
C ARG A 111 12.30 -3.01 9.00
N LEU A 112 13.49 -3.51 9.32
CA LEU A 112 13.63 -4.72 10.13
C LEU A 112 13.29 -4.42 11.61
N PRO A 113 12.43 -5.24 12.25
CA PRO A 113 12.23 -5.19 13.70
C PRO A 113 13.54 -5.57 14.42
N ALA A 114 13.77 -5.04 15.62
CA ALA A 114 15.05 -5.14 16.33
C ALA A 114 15.64 -6.56 16.36
N ARG A 115 14.82 -7.59 16.63
CA ARG A 115 15.25 -9.00 16.70
C ARG A 115 15.75 -9.60 15.38
N LEU A 116 15.47 -8.98 14.24
CA LEU A 116 15.94 -9.41 12.91
C LEU A 116 17.16 -8.61 12.43
N ARG A 117 17.60 -7.59 13.18
CA ARG A 117 18.83 -6.85 12.89
C ARG A 117 20.07 -7.58 13.40
N ASP A 118 19.92 -8.37 14.47
CA ASP A 118 21.03 -9.09 15.12
C ASP A 118 21.40 -10.40 14.42
N ALA A 119 20.63 -10.81 13.39
CA ALA A 119 20.79 -12.07 12.67
C ALA A 119 21.19 -11.90 11.19
N ALA A 120 21.44 -10.66 10.75
CA ALA A 120 21.88 -10.31 9.40
C ALA A 120 23.29 -9.73 9.46
#